data_AF-A0A3M1XIB5-F1
#
_entry.id   AF-A0A3M1XIB5-F1
#
_cell.length_a   1.000
_cell.length_b   1.000
_cell.length_c   1.000
_cell.angle_alpha   90.00
_cell.angle_beta   90.00
_cell.angle_gamma   90.00
#
_symmetry.space_group_name_H-M   'P 1'
#
loop_
_entity.id
_entity.type
_entity.pdbx_description
1 polymer ?
#
loop_
_entity_poly.entity_id
_entity_poly.type
_entity_poly.pdbx_seq_one_letter_code
_entity_poly.pdbx_strand_id
1 'polypeptide(L)' 'MNKHPQIRPLDMDDYAWSKEDSEELVQMYLEAYYTTLDDEMLQKAVVISREDGVNLSVVMARVKQMHY' A
#
# COMPACT_ATOMS: atom_id res chain seq x y z
N MET A 1 -19.87 -45.57 -6.55
CA MET A 1 -18.70 -44.84 -6.02
C MET A 1 -18.50 -43.57 -6.83
N ASN A 2 -19.16 -42.46 -6.45
CA ASN A 2 -18.89 -41.14 -7.02
C ASN A 2 -18.24 -40.31 -5.92
N LYS A 3 -16.92 -40.16 -5.99
CA LYS A 3 -16.20 -39.15 -5.20
C LYS A 3 -16.15 -37.90 -6.05
N HIS A 4 -17.11 -37.00 -5.85
CA HIS A 4 -16.95 -35.63 -6.31
C HIS A 4 -15.74 -35.05 -5.56
N PRO A 5 -14.70 -34.56 -6.25
CA PRO A 5 -13.67 -33.79 -5.57
C PRO A 5 -14.34 -32.51 -5.08
N GLN A 6 -14.49 -32.39 -3.76
CA GLN A 6 -14.83 -31.14 -3.11
C GLN A 6 -13.66 -30.19 -3.38
N ILE A 7 -13.80 -29.35 -4.40
CA ILE A 7 -12.90 -28.23 -4.62
C ILE A 7 -13.17 -27.30 -3.43
N ARG A 8 -12.26 -27.30 -2.45
CA ARG A 8 -12.32 -26.31 -1.38
C ARG A 8 -12.31 -24.93 -2.06
N PRO A 9 -13.21 -24.01 -1.70
CA PRO A 9 -13.02 -22.62 -2.07
C PRO A 9 -11.60 -22.26 -1.63
N LEU A 10 -10.79 -21.69 -2.51
CA LEU A 10 -9.55 -21.07 -2.10
C LEU A 10 -9.96 -20.03 -1.05
N ASP A 11 -9.59 -20.27 0.20
CA ASP A 11 -9.86 -19.39 1.33
C ASP A 11 -9.22 -18.03 0.98
N MET A 12 -10.04 -17.11 0.47
CA MET A 12 -9.67 -15.74 0.07
C MET A 12 -9.57 -14.82 1.31
N ASP A 13 -9.31 -15.38 2.48
CA ASP A 13 -9.42 -14.69 3.77
C ASP A 13 -8.07 -14.35 4.43
N ASP A 14 -6.92 -14.76 3.87
CA ASP A 14 -5.64 -14.67 4.60
C ASP A 14 -4.61 -13.68 4.00
N TYR A 15 -4.97 -12.82 3.05
CA TYR A 15 -4.09 -11.68 2.75
C TYR A 15 -4.34 -10.56 3.75
N ALA A 16 -3.85 -10.77 4.98
CA ALA A 16 -3.91 -9.78 6.04
C ALA A 16 -3.04 -8.59 5.66
N TRP A 17 -3.69 -7.46 5.35
CA TRP A 17 -3.03 -6.18 5.09
C TRP A 17 -2.08 -5.83 6.24
N SER A 18 -0.80 -5.74 5.93
CA SER A 18 0.26 -5.48 6.87
C SER A 18 0.68 -4.01 6.85
N LYS A 19 1.42 -3.58 7.88
CA LYS A 19 2.00 -2.24 7.90
C LYS A 19 2.99 -2.03 6.74
N GLU A 20 3.69 -3.08 6.31
CA GLU A 20 4.62 -3.03 5.19
C GLU A 20 3.87 -2.73 3.88
N ASP A 21 2.70 -3.35 3.68
CA ASP A 21 1.82 -3.06 2.53
C ASP A 21 1.36 -1.59 2.54
N SER A 22 1.06 -1.03 3.72
CA SER A 22 0.76 0.39 3.87
C SER A 22 1.96 1.29 3.55
N GLU A 23 3.17 0.92 3.98
CA GLU A 23 4.39 1.67 3.69
C GLU A 23 4.69 1.70 2.19
N GLU A 24 4.53 0.57 1.50
CA GLU A 24 4.65 0.46 0.04
C GLU A 24 3.60 1.31 -0.67
N LEU A 25 2.33 1.23 -0.26
CA LEU A 25 1.26 2.00 -0.88
C LEU A 25 1.44 3.51 -0.68
N VAL A 26 1.86 3.94 0.52
CA VAL A 26 2.22 5.33 0.80
C VAL A 26 3.38 5.78 -0.09
N GLN A 27 4.40 4.94 -0.27
CA GLN A 27 5.51 5.23 -1.16
C GLN A 27 5.04 5.44 -2.61
N MET A 28 4.20 4.54 -3.14
CA MET A 28 3.65 4.65 -4.49
C MET A 28 2.89 5.96 -4.71
N TYR A 29 2.05 6.38 -3.76
CA TYR A 29 1.33 7.65 -3.84
C TYR A 29 2.28 8.86 -3.80
N LEU A 30 3.33 8.81 -2.99
CA LEU A 30 4.32 9.90 -2.93
C LEU A 30 5.15 9.99 -4.23
N GLU A 31 5.55 8.87 -4.83
CA GLU A 31 6.22 8.84 -6.14
C GLU A 31 5.31 9.43 -7.24
N ALA A 32 4.03 9.05 -7.24
CA ALA A 32 3.04 9.60 -8.16
C ALA A 32 2.89 11.13 -7.95
N TYR A 33 2.84 11.59 -6.70
CA TYR A 33 2.81 13.01 -6.37
C TYR A 33 4.04 13.75 -6.90
N TYR A 34 5.27 13.27 -6.69
CA TYR A 34 6.46 13.97 -7.22
C TYR A 34 6.54 13.96 -8.75
N THR A 35 5.95 12.96 -9.40
CA THR A 35 5.91 12.88 -10.86
C THR A 35 4.86 13.80 -11.48
N THR A 36 3.68 13.89 -10.85
CA THR A 36 2.49 14.55 -11.43
C THR A 36 2.15 15.89 -10.79
N LEU A 37 2.66 16.14 -9.59
CA LEU A 37 2.26 17.22 -8.68
C LEU A 37 0.75 17.24 -8.37
N ASP A 38 0.12 16.06 -8.40
CA ASP A 38 -1.29 15.88 -8.04
C ASP A 38 -1.47 15.75 -6.52
N ASP A 39 -2.05 16.78 -5.91
CA ASP A 39 -2.34 16.84 -4.47
C ASP A 39 -3.28 15.71 -3.99
N GLU A 40 -4.08 15.10 -4.87
CA GLU A 40 -4.91 13.94 -4.51
C GLU A 40 -4.03 12.76 -4.07
N MET A 41 -2.89 12.55 -4.73
CA MET A 41 -1.95 11.49 -4.37
C MET A 41 -1.31 11.77 -3.00
N LEU A 42 -0.94 13.02 -2.74
CA LEU A 42 -0.42 13.42 -1.42
C LEU A 42 -1.48 13.23 -0.33
N GLN A 43 -2.74 13.57 -0.60
CA GLN A 43 -3.83 13.39 0.35
C GLN A 43 -4.04 11.91 0.70
N LYS A 44 -4.01 11.02 -0.31
CA LYS A 44 -4.12 9.56 -0.09
C LYS A 44 -2.96 9.03 0.76
N ALA A 45 -1.73 9.43 0.47
CA ALA A 45 -0.55 9.07 1.26
C ALA A 45 -0.70 9.50 2.74
N VAL A 46 -1.19 10.72 2.99
CA VAL A 46 -1.42 11.25 4.35
C VAL A 46 -2.48 10.45 5.11
N VAL A 47 -3.60 10.13 4.45
CA VAL A 47 -4.70 9.38 5.09
C VAL A 47 -4.23 8.00 5.53
N ILE A 48 -3.66 7.22 4.61
CA ILE A 48 -3.18 5.85 4.89
C ILE A 48 -2.10 5.90 5.97
N SER A 49 -1.19 6.88 5.91
CA SER A 49 -0.14 6.97 6.91
C SER A 49 -0.66 7.18 8.33
N ARG A 50 -1.74 7.95 8.45
CA ARG A 50 -2.38 8.21 9.73
C ARG A 50 -3.16 7.00 10.24
N GLU A 51 -3.89 6.32 9.37
CA GLU A 51 -4.74 5.18 9.73
C GLU A 51 -3.89 3.96 10.13
N ASP A 52 -2.80 3.71 9.40
CA ASP A 52 -1.98 2.49 9.56
C ASP A 52 -0.69 2.73 10.34
N GLY A 53 -0.48 3.95 10.84
CA GLY A 53 0.70 4.30 11.65
C GLY A 53 2.02 4.26 10.88
N VAL A 54 1.99 4.54 9.58
CA VAL A 54 3.18 4.73 8.74
C VAL A 54 3.81 6.08 9.05
N ASN A 55 5.13 6.11 9.17
CA ASN A 55 5.86 7.36 9.36
C ASN A 55 6.04 8.08 8.01
N LEU A 56 5.06 8.91 7.64
CA LEU A 56 5.05 9.64 6.37
C LEU A 56 6.36 10.41 6.11
N SER A 57 6.94 11.06 7.12
CA SER A 57 8.18 11.83 6.97
C SER A 57 9.36 10.96 6.56
N VAL A 58 9.45 9.73 7.08
CA VAL A 58 10.50 8.77 6.71
C VAL A 58 10.31 8.31 5.26
N VAL A 59 9.08 7.97 4.87
CA VAL A 59 8.79 7.53 3.50
C VAL A 59 9.02 8.66 2.49
N MET A 60 8.59 9.89 2.80
CA MET A 60 8.88 11.07 1.97
C MET A 60 10.39 11.31 1.79
N ALA A 61 11.19 11.13 2.84
CA ALA A 61 12.64 11.28 2.74
C ALA A 61 13.26 10.23 1.81
N ARG A 62 12.79 8.97 1.87
CA ARG A 62 13.23 7.88 0.98
C ARG A 62 12.86 8.18 -0.47
N VAL A 63 11.62 8.58 -0.74
CA VAL A 63 11.16 8.91 -2.11
C VAL A 63 11.96 10.08 -2.70
N LYS A 64 12.19 11.14 -1.93
CA LYS A 64 13.01 12.28 -2.40
C LYS A 64 14.42 11.86 -2.80
N GLN A 65 15.05 10.92 -2.10
CA GLN A 65 16.40 10.44 -2.45
C GLN A 65 16.45 9.63 -3.75
N MET A 66 15.32 9.14 -4.27
CA MET A 66 15.27 8.41 -5.55
C MET A 66 15.09 9.33 -6.76
N HIS A 67 14.56 10.54 -6.55
CA HIS A 67 14.30 11.52 -7.60
C HIS A 67 15.36 12.62 -7.73
N TYR A 68 16.34 12.66 -6.83
CA TYR A 68 17.46 13.61 -6.80
C TYR A 68 18.81 12.89 -6.74
#